data_AF-T1GMN9-F1
#
_entry.id   AF-T1GMN9-F1
#
_cell.length_a   1.000
_cell.length_b   1.000
_cell.length_c   1.000
_cell.angle_alpha   90.00
_cell.angle_beta   90.00
_cell.angle_gamma   90.00
#
_symmetry.space_group_name_H-M   'P 1'
#
loop_
_entity.id
_entity.type
_entity.pdbx_description
1 polymer ?
#
loop_
_entity_poly.entity_id
_entity_poly.type
_entity_poly.pdbx_seq_one_letter_code
_entity_poly.pdbx_strand_id
1 'polypeptide(L)'
;MKTMHQEREALKKLSNVKKDHAKRLDELTKNQEVDKQKAELITRNQELVDNAILAVRSALANQMSWPDIKHLVKSAQNKGDPVADSIKQLKFEINNISLFLKDPYRIDDSDDEDEEVELPSMTVDIDLDLSAWANARKYYDLKRVNLCLFSTWTKEVDNEQIPAVKNPNVLGDAFVNLQAFAKHLANVCNSLPLRLILFLEIS
;
A
#
# COMPACT_ATOMS: atom_id res chain seq x y z
N MET A 1 29.19 -30.52 26.42
CA MET A 1 29.57 -29.36 25.56
C MET A 1 28.65 -29.10 24.38
N LYS A 2 27.99 -30.12 23.77
CA LYS A 2 27.09 -29.92 22.60
C LYS A 2 25.79 -29.15 22.92
N THR A 3 25.27 -29.26 24.14
CA THR A 3 24.01 -28.64 24.58
C THR A 3 24.08 -27.11 24.64
N MET A 4 25.14 -26.56 25.24
CA MET A 4 25.35 -25.10 25.33
C MET A 4 25.48 -24.42 23.96
N HIS A 5 26.00 -25.12 22.95
CA HIS A 5 26.12 -24.59 21.59
C HIS A 5 24.75 -24.56 20.90
N GLN A 6 23.98 -25.64 21.04
CA GLN A 6 22.62 -25.73 20.51
C GLN A 6 21.69 -24.69 21.15
N GLU A 7 21.82 -24.42 22.45
CA GLU A 7 21.08 -23.36 23.14
C GLU A 7 21.42 -21.96 22.60
N ARG A 8 22.71 -21.67 22.38
CA ARG A 8 23.14 -20.38 21.79
C ARG A 8 22.65 -20.22 20.36
N GLU A 9 22.70 -21.28 19.56
CA GLU A 9 22.18 -21.26 18.18
C GLU A 9 20.65 -21.09 18.15
N ALA A 10 19.93 -21.75 19.06
CA ALA A 10 18.48 -21.59 19.20
C ALA A 10 18.11 -20.15 19.60
N LEU A 11 18.84 -19.54 20.55
CA LEU A 11 18.65 -18.15 20.96
C LEU A 11 18.97 -17.17 19.83
N LYS A 12 20.03 -17.44 19.06
CA LYS A 12 20.40 -16.61 17.91
C LYS A 12 19.31 -16.65 16.83
N LYS A 13 18.81 -17.84 16.50
CA LYS A 13 17.69 -18.02 15.56
C LYS A 13 16.44 -17.28 16.03
N LEU A 14 16.08 -17.42 17.30
CA LEU A 14 14.94 -16.72 17.91
C LEU A 14 15.09 -15.19 17.84
N SER A 15 16.27 -14.65 18.13
CA SER A 15 16.51 -13.21 18.04
C SER A 15 16.48 -12.68 16.59
N ASN A 16 16.93 -13.47 15.62
CA ASN A 16 16.85 -13.12 14.20
C ASN A 16 15.41 -13.06 13.71
N VAL A 17 14.58 -14.04 14.11
CA VAL A 17 13.14 -14.05 13.80
C VAL A 17 12.44 -12.83 14.39
N LYS A 18 12.71 -12.49 15.66
CA LYS A 18 12.15 -11.28 16.29
C LYS A 18 12.55 -9.99 15.58
N LYS A 19 13.81 -9.88 15.15
CA LYS A 19 14.30 -8.70 14.41
C LYS A 19 13.66 -8.59 13.04
N ASP A 20 13.48 -9.70 12.33
CA ASP A 20 12.82 -9.73 11.03
C ASP A 20 11.35 -9.31 11.15
N HIS A 21 10.64 -9.80 12.17
CA HIS A 21 9.27 -9.33 12.45
C HIS A 21 9.20 -7.85 12.79
N ALA A 22 10.10 -7.36 13.64
CA ALA A 22 10.16 -5.95 13.97
C ALA A 22 10.43 -5.08 12.74
N LYS A 23 11.31 -5.53 11.83
CA LYS A 23 11.60 -4.83 10.58
C LYS A 23 10.39 -4.81 9.65
N ARG A 24 9.72 -5.95 9.45
CA ARG A 24 8.49 -6.02 8.63
C ARG A 24 7.38 -5.16 9.21
N LEU A 25 7.25 -5.12 10.53
CA LEU A 25 6.33 -4.23 11.24
C LEU A 25 6.61 -2.76 10.94
N ASP A 26 7.87 -2.35 11.05
CA ASP A 26 8.28 -0.97 10.78
C ASP A 26 8.08 -0.56 9.31
N GLU A 27 8.35 -1.47 8.36
CA GLU A 27 8.05 -1.25 6.95
C GLU A 27 6.53 -1.13 6.70
N LEU A 28 5.74 -1.98 7.37
CA LEU A 28 4.28 -1.98 7.26
C LEU A 28 3.68 -0.67 7.80
N THR A 29 4.14 -0.21 8.97
CA THR A 29 3.65 1.03 9.58
C THR A 29 4.04 2.25 8.75
N LYS A 30 5.25 2.27 8.18
CA LYS A 30 5.69 3.34 7.27
C LYS A 30 4.81 3.41 6.02
N ASN A 31 4.56 2.28 5.37
CA ASN A 31 3.69 2.23 4.19
C ASN A 31 2.25 2.65 4.54
N GLN A 32 1.77 2.25 5.71
CA GLN A 32 0.46 2.63 6.22
C GLN A 32 0.34 4.13 6.46
N GLU A 33 1.37 4.79 6.99
CA GLU A 33 1.36 6.25 7.17
C GLU A 33 1.38 6.98 5.81
N VAL A 34 2.18 6.49 4.85
CA VAL A 34 2.19 7.02 3.49
C VAL A 34 0.82 6.91 2.83
N ASP A 35 0.13 5.78 2.97
CA ASP A 35 -1.20 5.61 2.38
C ASP A 35 -2.27 6.46 3.08
N LYS A 36 -2.14 6.70 4.39
CA LYS A 36 -2.98 7.65 5.11
C LYS A 36 -2.78 9.08 4.60
N GLN A 37 -1.53 9.51 4.42
CA GLN A 37 -1.21 10.83 3.86
C GLN A 37 -1.80 11.00 2.44
N LYS A 38 -1.71 9.97 1.58
CA LYS A 38 -2.36 9.98 0.26
C LYS A 38 -3.88 10.17 0.38
N ALA A 39 -4.52 9.43 1.28
CA ALA A 39 -5.96 9.50 1.47
C ALA A 39 -6.41 10.89 1.96
N GLU A 40 -5.67 11.49 2.88
CA GLU A 40 -5.90 12.84 3.39
C GLU A 40 -5.73 13.88 2.28
N LEU A 41 -4.68 13.78 1.46
CA LEU A 41 -4.46 14.67 0.32
C LEU A 41 -5.57 14.57 -0.73
N ILE A 42 -6.06 13.37 -1.05
CA ILE A 42 -7.20 13.20 -1.97
C ILE A 42 -8.46 13.84 -1.36
N THR A 43 -8.68 13.67 -0.07
CA THR A 43 -9.85 14.23 0.62
C THR A 43 -9.81 15.76 0.65
N ARG A 44 -8.64 16.36 0.90
CA ARG A 44 -8.45 17.82 0.88
C ARG A 44 -8.61 18.42 -0.52
N ASN A 45 -8.21 17.69 -1.56
CA ASN A 45 -8.25 18.13 -2.97
C ASN A 45 -9.40 17.49 -3.77
N GLN A 46 -10.53 17.19 -3.11
CA GLN A 46 -11.58 16.36 -3.70
C GLN A 46 -12.10 16.91 -5.05
N GLU A 47 -12.40 18.21 -5.12
CA GLU A 47 -12.96 18.84 -6.32
C GLU A 47 -11.98 18.77 -7.50
N LEU A 48 -10.69 19.00 -7.26
CA LEU A 48 -9.66 18.94 -8.28
C LEU A 48 -9.54 17.52 -8.85
N VAL A 49 -9.54 16.51 -7.98
CA VAL A 49 -9.44 15.10 -8.37
C VAL A 49 -10.67 14.68 -9.17
N ASP A 50 -11.88 15.02 -8.71
CA ASP A 50 -13.12 14.70 -9.43
C ASP A 50 -13.18 15.39 -10.81
N ASN A 51 -12.73 16.64 -10.92
CA ASN A 51 -12.62 17.35 -12.19
C ASN A 51 -11.60 16.70 -13.14
N ALA A 52 -10.45 16.24 -12.62
CA ALA A 52 -9.46 15.52 -13.42
C ALA A 52 -10.03 14.19 -13.95
N ILE A 53 -10.71 13.42 -13.09
CA ILE A 53 -11.37 12.18 -13.48
C ILE A 53 -12.41 12.45 -14.57
N LEU A 54 -13.26 13.47 -14.39
CA LEU A 54 -14.30 13.83 -15.34
C LEU A 54 -13.71 14.24 -16.70
N ALA A 55 -12.66 15.06 -16.70
CA ALA A 55 -11.99 15.52 -17.91
C ALA A 55 -11.44 14.32 -18.72
N VAL A 56 -10.73 13.41 -18.06
CA VAL A 56 -10.16 12.21 -18.71
C VAL A 56 -11.27 11.28 -19.20
N ARG A 57 -12.30 11.02 -18.39
CA ARG A 57 -13.45 10.20 -18.79
C ARG A 57 -14.18 10.80 -19.99
N SER A 58 -14.34 12.12 -20.06
CA SER A 58 -14.99 12.77 -21.19
C SER A 58 -14.19 12.61 -22.48
N ALA A 59 -12.86 12.68 -22.41
CA ALA A 59 -11.99 12.44 -23.55
C ALA A 59 -12.05 10.98 -24.03
N LEU A 60 -12.14 10.02 -23.11
CA LEU A 60 -12.37 8.61 -23.42
C LEU A 60 -13.76 8.37 -24.03
N ALA A 61 -14.81 9.02 -23.51
CA ALA A 61 -16.16 8.94 -24.04
C ALA A 61 -16.26 9.47 -25.48
N ASN A 62 -15.44 10.48 -25.81
CA ASN A 62 -15.28 11.01 -27.15
C ASN A 62 -14.43 10.12 -28.08
N GLN A 63 -14.08 8.90 -27.65
CA GLN A 63 -13.31 7.92 -28.42
C GLN A 63 -11.92 8.44 -28.87
N MET A 64 -11.33 9.35 -28.09
CA MET A 64 -9.99 9.86 -28.38
C MET A 64 -8.93 8.78 -28.14
N SER A 65 -7.92 8.73 -29.00
CA SER A 65 -6.81 7.80 -28.81
C SER A 65 -5.94 8.22 -27.61
N TRP A 66 -5.32 7.26 -26.93
CA TRP A 66 -4.48 7.56 -25.76
C TRP A 66 -3.32 8.55 -26.05
N PRO A 67 -2.63 8.48 -27.21
CA PRO A 67 -1.67 9.51 -27.60
C PRO A 67 -2.30 10.90 -27.70
N ASP A 68 -3.49 11.02 -28.29
CA ASP A 68 -4.17 12.31 -28.46
C ASP A 68 -4.58 12.91 -27.11
N ILE A 69 -5.05 12.09 -26.17
CA ILE A 69 -5.37 12.54 -24.80
C ILE A 69 -4.10 13.06 -24.11
N LYS A 70 -2.95 12.39 -24.28
CA LYS A 70 -1.65 12.88 -23.76
C LYS A 70 -1.28 14.24 -24.35
N HIS A 71 -1.49 14.45 -25.65
CA HIS A 71 -1.25 15.73 -26.30
C HIS A 71 -2.23 16.81 -25.82
N LEU A 72 -3.50 16.47 -25.62
CA LEU A 72 -4.53 17.37 -25.11
C LEU A 72 -4.18 17.87 -23.71
N VAL A 73 -3.83 16.97 -22.80
CA VAL A 73 -3.43 17.32 -21.42
C VAL A 73 -2.20 18.23 -21.44
N LYS A 74 -1.17 17.93 -22.24
CA LYS A 74 0.00 18.82 -22.40
C LYS A 74 -0.38 20.20 -22.94
N SER A 75 -1.31 20.27 -23.88
CA SER A 75 -1.80 21.55 -24.40
C SER A 75 -2.55 22.35 -23.33
N ALA A 76 -3.34 21.68 -22.49
CA ALA A 76 -4.05 22.31 -21.37
C ALA A 76 -3.08 22.78 -20.26
N GLN A 77 -2.02 22.02 -19.98
CA GLN A 77 -0.93 22.43 -19.09
C GLN A 77 -0.24 23.72 -19.58
N ASN A 78 0.07 23.79 -20.88
CA ASN A 78 0.64 25.01 -21.47
C ASN A 78 -0.30 26.23 -21.40
N LYS A 79 -1.61 26.00 -21.27
CA LYS A 79 -2.61 27.05 -21.08
C LYS A 79 -2.77 27.46 -19.61
N GLY A 80 -2.13 26.75 -18.67
CA GLY A 80 -2.21 27.00 -17.24
C GLY A 80 -3.52 26.53 -16.60
N ASP A 81 -4.10 25.43 -17.10
CA ASP A 81 -5.26 24.81 -16.46
C ASP A 81 -4.82 24.09 -15.16
N PRO A 82 -5.34 24.48 -13.98
CA PRO A 82 -4.92 23.91 -12.69
C PRO A 82 -5.17 22.40 -12.59
N VAL A 83 -6.21 21.89 -13.25
CA VAL A 83 -6.52 20.46 -13.27
C VAL A 83 -5.49 19.70 -14.12
N ALA A 84 -5.15 20.25 -15.28
CA ALA A 84 -4.18 19.64 -16.18
C ALA A 84 -2.75 19.66 -15.59
N ASP A 85 -2.37 20.74 -14.91
CA ASP A 85 -1.07 20.88 -14.24
C ASP A 85 -0.87 19.85 -13.12
N SER A 86 -1.95 19.41 -12.52
CA SER A 86 -1.93 18.37 -11.48
C SER A 86 -1.71 16.97 -12.07
N ILE A 87 -1.99 16.74 -13.37
CA ILE A 87 -1.81 15.43 -14.01
C ILE A 87 -0.34 15.23 -14.41
N LYS A 88 0.38 14.34 -13.71
CA LYS A 88 1.78 14.01 -14.06
C LYS A 88 1.91 12.87 -15.06
N GLN A 89 1.10 11.83 -14.92
CA GLN A 89 1.19 10.64 -15.76
C GLN A 89 -0.19 10.04 -16.01
N LEU A 90 -0.41 9.56 -17.23
CA LEU A 90 -1.61 8.83 -17.63
C LEU A 90 -1.22 7.35 -17.83
N LYS A 91 -1.80 6.44 -17.04
CA LYS A 91 -1.55 4.98 -17.03
C LYS A 91 -2.83 4.24 -17.45
N PHE A 92 -3.23 4.41 -18.71
CA PHE A 92 -4.49 3.86 -19.24
C PHE A 92 -4.52 2.33 -19.26
N GLU A 93 -3.38 1.67 -19.22
CA GLU A 93 -3.26 0.20 -19.19
C GLU A 93 -3.94 -0.42 -17.96
N ILE A 94 -3.94 0.32 -16.85
CA ILE A 94 -4.55 -0.08 -15.58
C ILE A 94 -5.76 0.79 -15.22
N ASN A 95 -6.21 1.66 -16.15
CA ASN A 95 -7.26 2.65 -15.91
C ASN A 95 -6.97 3.64 -14.76
N ASN A 96 -5.69 4.00 -14.55
CA ASN A 96 -5.30 4.95 -13.51
C ASN A 96 -4.63 6.21 -14.08
N ILE A 97 -4.70 7.28 -13.30
CA ILE A 97 -3.96 8.52 -13.54
C ILE A 97 -3.13 8.88 -12.30
N SER A 98 -1.92 9.39 -12.51
CA SER A 98 -1.06 9.87 -11.43
C SER A 98 -1.21 11.38 -11.30
N LEU A 99 -1.78 11.83 -10.18
CA LEU A 99 -1.96 13.23 -9.85
C LEU A 99 -0.92 13.69 -8.83
N PHE A 100 -0.41 14.90 -9.01
CA PHE A 100 0.42 15.58 -8.04
C PHE A 100 -0.47 16.50 -7.20
N LEU A 101 -0.69 16.11 -5.94
CA LEU A 101 -1.56 16.81 -5.03
C LEU A 101 -0.73 17.62 -4.03
N LYS A 102 -1.14 18.86 -3.79
CA LYS A 102 -0.58 19.75 -2.78
C LYS A 102 -1.63 20.00 -1.72
N ASP A 103 -1.23 20.40 -0.53
CA ASP A 103 -2.19 20.82 0.48
C ASP A 103 -2.72 22.22 0.15
N PRO A 104 -4.03 22.39 -0.11
CA PRO A 104 -4.61 23.71 -0.37
C PRO A 104 -4.65 24.60 0.88
N TYR A 105 -4.49 24.03 2.08
CA TYR A 105 -4.48 24.76 3.35
C TYR A 105 -3.07 25.12 3.83
N ARG A 106 -2.03 24.88 3.00
CA ARG A 106 -0.66 25.30 3.32
C ARG A 106 -0.60 26.83 3.31
N ILE A 107 -0.56 27.44 4.49
CA ILE A 107 -0.28 28.86 4.66
C ILE A 107 1.24 29.03 4.52
N ASP A 108 1.70 29.72 3.47
CA ASP A 108 3.13 29.94 3.18
C ASP A 108 3.75 31.08 4.02
N ASP A 109 2.94 31.75 4.85
CA ASP A 109 3.26 33.03 5.51
C ASP A 109 3.01 33.03 7.04
N SER A 110 2.97 31.88 7.74
CA SER A 110 2.99 31.89 9.22
C SER A 110 4.25 31.22 9.75
N ASP A 111 5.14 32.04 10.29
CA ASP A 111 6.31 31.70 11.12
C ASP A 111 5.88 31.16 12.51
N ASP A 112 4.69 30.56 12.59
CA ASP A 112 4.11 30.03 13.83
C ASP A 112 4.42 28.52 13.89
N GLU A 113 5.23 28.15 14.88
CA GLU A 113 5.57 26.79 15.30
C GLU A 113 4.36 26.01 15.85
N ASP A 114 3.21 26.04 15.17
CA ASP A 114 2.10 25.17 15.50
C ASP A 114 2.27 23.85 14.74
N GLU A 115 2.41 22.74 15.47
CA GLU A 115 2.57 21.35 15.02
C GLU A 115 1.35 20.81 14.22
N GLU A 116 0.75 21.60 13.33
CA GLU A 116 -0.24 21.10 12.40
C GLU A 116 0.50 20.33 11.29
N VAL A 117 0.36 19.01 11.32
CA VAL A 117 1.07 18.04 10.46
C VAL A 117 1.01 18.47 8.99
N GLU A 118 2.07 19.14 8.53
CA GLU A 118 2.24 19.55 7.15
C GLU A 118 2.23 18.31 6.26
N LEU A 119 1.23 18.16 5.40
CA LEU A 119 1.19 17.04 4.47
C LEU A 119 2.13 17.32 3.30
N PRO A 120 3.20 16.53 3.11
CA PRO A 120 4.12 16.73 2.01
C PRO A 120 3.41 16.50 0.68
N SER A 121 3.60 17.41 -0.27
CA SER A 121 3.06 17.25 -1.63
C SER A 121 3.58 15.94 -2.24
N MET A 122 2.68 15.10 -2.73
CA MET A 122 3.04 13.78 -3.22
C MET A 122 2.31 13.42 -4.51
N THR A 123 2.85 12.45 -5.24
CA THR A 123 2.18 11.89 -6.42
C THR A 123 1.32 10.71 -5.98
N VAL A 124 0.04 10.75 -6.31
CA VAL A 124 -0.96 9.75 -5.93
C VAL A 124 -1.60 9.16 -7.18
N ASP A 125 -1.73 7.83 -7.20
CA ASP A 125 -2.41 7.13 -8.28
C ASP A 125 -3.92 7.08 -7.99
N ILE A 126 -4.72 7.54 -8.93
CA ILE A 126 -6.18 7.64 -8.83
C ILE A 126 -6.79 6.73 -9.87
N ASP A 127 -7.72 5.90 -9.42
CA ASP A 127 -8.51 4.99 -10.25
C ASP A 127 -9.61 5.79 -10.97
N LEU A 128 -9.63 5.71 -12.30
CA LEU A 128 -10.60 6.41 -13.13
C LEU A 128 -11.99 5.78 -13.07
N ASP A 129 -12.21 4.61 -12.49
CA ASP A 129 -13.56 4.03 -12.34
C ASP A 129 -14.26 4.50 -11.08
N LEU A 130 -13.49 5.04 -10.13
CA LEU A 130 -13.99 5.46 -8.82
C LEU A 130 -14.10 6.98 -8.73
N SER A 131 -14.86 7.48 -7.75
CA SER A 131 -14.84 8.90 -7.39
C SER A 131 -13.62 9.25 -6.54
N ALA A 132 -13.30 10.54 -6.38
CA ALA A 132 -12.24 10.98 -5.48
C ALA A 132 -12.42 10.42 -4.06
N TRP A 133 -13.63 10.46 -3.52
CA TRP A 133 -13.94 9.93 -2.19
C TRP A 133 -13.73 8.40 -2.09
N ALA A 134 -14.18 7.65 -3.10
CA ALA A 134 -14.00 6.20 -3.12
C ALA A 134 -12.50 5.81 -3.24
N ASN A 135 -11.72 6.58 -4.00
CA ASN A 135 -10.27 6.45 -4.06
C ASN A 135 -9.60 6.73 -2.70
N ALA A 136 -9.96 7.83 -2.03
CA ALA A 136 -9.46 8.14 -0.68
C ALA A 136 -9.80 7.01 0.30
N ARG A 137 -11.04 6.52 0.25
CA ARG A 137 -11.48 5.40 1.08
C ARG A 137 -10.71 4.11 0.81
N LYS A 138 -10.35 3.81 -0.44
CA LYS A 138 -9.51 2.66 -0.80
C LYS A 138 -8.16 2.71 -0.06
N TYR A 139 -7.53 3.88 -0.01
CA TYR A 139 -6.31 4.10 0.77
C TYR A 139 -6.52 3.97 2.29
N TYR A 140 -7.66 4.44 2.82
CA TYR A 140 -8.00 4.22 4.23
C TYR A 140 -8.36 2.78 4.58
N ASP A 141 -9.04 2.04 3.70
CA ASP A 141 -9.52 0.68 3.97
C ASP A 141 -8.37 -0.35 3.88
N LEU A 142 -7.33 -0.08 3.09
CA LEU A 142 -6.05 -0.82 3.13
C LEU A 142 -5.49 -0.88 4.56
N LYS A 143 -5.62 0.20 5.33
CA LYS A 143 -5.26 0.25 6.77
C LYS A 143 -5.91 -0.86 7.58
N ARG A 144 -7.21 -1.08 7.37
CA ARG A 144 -8.02 -1.99 8.19
C ARG A 144 -7.69 -3.44 7.88
N VAL A 145 -7.56 -3.77 6.60
CA VAL A 145 -7.26 -5.15 6.17
C VAL A 145 -5.83 -5.52 6.57
N ASN A 146 -4.85 -4.64 6.35
CA ASN A 146 -3.46 -4.93 6.64
C ASN A 146 -3.21 -5.04 8.16
N LEU A 147 -3.77 -4.11 8.95
CA LEU A 147 -3.68 -4.16 10.42
C LEU A 147 -4.44 -5.35 10.99
N CYS A 148 -5.62 -5.68 10.45
CA CYS A 148 -6.41 -6.82 10.91
C CYS A 148 -5.68 -8.14 10.64
N LEU A 149 -5.28 -8.40 9.38
CA LEU A 149 -4.59 -9.62 8.96
C LEU A 149 -3.28 -9.82 9.73
N PHE A 150 -2.52 -8.74 9.93
CA PHE A 150 -1.27 -8.80 10.66
C PHE A 150 -1.50 -9.07 12.15
N SER A 151 -2.49 -8.42 12.79
CA SER A 151 -2.82 -8.65 14.20
C SER A 151 -3.35 -10.06 14.48
N THR A 152 -4.06 -10.67 13.52
CA THR A 152 -4.49 -12.06 13.62
C THR A 152 -3.30 -13.01 13.49
N TRP A 153 -2.39 -12.75 12.55
CA TRP A 153 -1.20 -13.57 12.36
C TRP A 153 -0.23 -13.48 13.55
N THR A 154 0.00 -12.29 14.12
CA THR A 154 0.86 -12.16 15.32
C THR A 154 0.25 -12.85 16.53
N LYS A 155 -1.07 -12.71 16.74
CA LYS A 155 -1.77 -13.42 17.81
C LYS A 155 -1.70 -14.94 17.62
N GLU A 156 -1.78 -15.43 16.39
CA GLU A 156 -1.64 -16.87 16.10
C GLU A 156 -0.21 -17.36 16.34
N VAL A 157 0.81 -16.59 15.97
CA VAL A 157 2.24 -16.93 16.21
C VAL A 157 2.63 -16.85 17.68
N ASP A 158 2.04 -15.93 18.45
CA ASP A 158 2.26 -15.82 19.89
C ASP A 158 1.43 -16.84 20.70
N ASN A 159 0.28 -17.28 20.16
CA ASN A 159 -0.62 -18.27 20.78
C ASN A 159 -0.25 -19.72 20.43
N GLU A 160 0.39 -19.96 19.28
CA GLU A 160 1.19 -21.17 19.09
C GLU A 160 2.42 -21.05 19.99
N GLN A 161 2.36 -21.66 21.18
CA GLN A 161 3.58 -22.15 21.79
C GLN A 161 4.26 -23.03 20.75
N ILE A 162 5.31 -22.52 20.09
CA ILE A 162 6.22 -23.32 19.28
C ILE A 162 6.56 -24.52 20.17
N PRO A 163 6.06 -25.73 19.89
CA PRO A 163 6.31 -26.86 20.76
C PRO A 163 7.82 -26.96 20.81
N ALA A 164 8.40 -26.92 22.01
CA ALA A 164 9.83 -26.98 22.19
C ALA A 164 10.34 -28.27 21.52
N VAL A 165 10.76 -28.18 20.24
CA VAL A 165 11.20 -29.33 19.47
C VAL A 165 12.56 -29.71 20.03
N LYS A 166 12.56 -30.61 21.01
CA LYS A 166 13.75 -31.20 21.64
C LYS A 166 14.56 -32.09 20.69
N ASN A 167 14.33 -32.03 19.37
CA ASN A 167 15.00 -32.92 18.41
C ASN A 167 15.37 -32.18 17.10
N PRO A 168 16.67 -31.96 16.81
CA PRO A 168 17.13 -31.18 15.66
C PRO A 168 16.91 -31.83 14.28
N ASN A 169 16.36 -33.05 14.21
CA ASN A 169 16.16 -33.76 12.94
C ASN A 169 14.77 -33.55 12.29
N VAL A 170 13.89 -32.71 12.84
CA VAL A 170 12.50 -32.51 12.34
C VAL A 170 12.31 -31.16 11.62
N LEU A 171 13.40 -30.44 11.34
CA LEU A 171 13.36 -29.12 10.68
C LEU A 171 12.82 -29.15 9.24
N GLY A 172 12.82 -30.33 8.59
CA GLY A 172 12.21 -30.51 7.28
C GLY A 172 10.67 -30.46 7.31
N ASP A 173 10.06 -31.04 8.34
CA ASP A 173 8.59 -31.15 8.43
C ASP A 173 7.93 -29.83 8.85
N ALA A 174 8.65 -28.97 9.57
CA ALA A 174 8.18 -27.63 9.93
C ALA A 174 8.08 -26.70 8.70
N PHE A 175 8.98 -26.83 7.72
CA PHE A 175 8.94 -26.02 6.50
C PHE A 175 7.80 -26.45 5.58
N VAL A 176 7.55 -27.77 5.49
CA VAL A 176 6.42 -28.33 4.74
C VAL A 176 5.08 -27.94 5.38
N ASN A 177 4.99 -27.93 6.72
CA ASN A 177 3.78 -27.48 7.42
C ASN A 177 3.53 -25.98 7.29
N LEU A 178 4.57 -25.14 7.30
CA LEU A 178 4.41 -23.69 7.05
C LEU A 178 3.93 -23.42 5.61
N GLN A 179 4.44 -24.18 4.63
CA GLN A 179 3.95 -24.14 3.25
C GLN A 179 2.51 -24.65 3.11
N ALA A 180 2.14 -25.71 3.84
CA ALA A 180 0.78 -26.24 3.84
C ALA A 180 -0.22 -25.28 4.52
N PHE A 181 0.19 -24.61 5.59
CA PHE A 181 -0.60 -23.61 6.31
C PHE A 181 -0.78 -22.34 5.47
N ALA A 182 0.27 -21.87 4.79
CA ALA A 182 0.17 -20.80 3.80
C ALA A 182 -0.78 -21.16 2.64
N LYS A 183 -0.76 -22.43 2.18
CA LYS A 183 -1.70 -22.95 1.16
C LYS A 183 -3.14 -23.02 1.66
N HIS A 184 -3.35 -23.34 2.94
CA HIS A 184 -4.67 -23.40 3.57
C HIS A 184 -5.26 -21.99 3.75
N LEU A 185 -4.47 -21.04 4.26
CA LEU A 185 -4.86 -19.63 4.37
C LEU A 185 -5.14 -19.00 3.00
N ALA A 186 -4.35 -19.32 1.97
CA ALA A 186 -4.62 -18.91 0.59
C ALA A 186 -5.95 -19.48 0.06
N ASN A 187 -6.31 -20.72 0.43
CA ASN A 187 -7.59 -21.33 0.05
C ASN A 187 -8.79 -20.79 0.82
N VAL A 188 -8.63 -20.37 2.07
CA VAL A 188 -9.68 -19.69 2.84
C VAL A 188 -9.93 -18.28 2.28
N CYS A 189 -8.86 -17.58 1.86
CA CYS A 189 -8.95 -16.30 1.15
C CYS A 189 -9.51 -16.41 -0.28
N ASN A 190 -9.43 -17.58 -0.94
CA ASN A 190 -10.01 -17.82 -2.27
C ASN A 190 -11.56 -17.79 -2.31
N SER A 191 -12.25 -17.62 -1.18
CA SER A 191 -13.74 -17.50 -1.14
C SER A 191 -14.27 -16.06 -1.22
N LEU A 192 -13.39 -15.05 -1.28
CA LEU A 192 -13.76 -13.65 -1.54
C LEU A 192 -13.20 -13.23 -2.90
N PRO A 193 -13.98 -12.57 -3.76
CA PRO A 193 -13.56 -12.27 -5.12
C PRO A 193 -12.57 -11.13 -5.06
N LEU A 194 -11.28 -11.39 -5.32
CA LEU A 194 -10.33 -10.53 -6.06
C LEU A 194 -8.92 -11.17 -6.00
N ARG A 195 -8.64 -11.96 -7.04
CA ARG A 195 -7.31 -12.45 -7.42
C ARG A 195 -6.43 -11.28 -7.86
N LEU A 196 -5.28 -11.09 -7.24
CA LEU A 196 -3.94 -10.87 -7.83
C LEU A 196 -3.02 -10.23 -6.76
N ILE A 197 -1.72 -10.46 -6.89
CA ILE A 197 -0.61 -9.97 -6.05
C ILE A 197 -0.34 -10.88 -4.83
N LEU A 198 0.45 -11.93 -5.05
CA LEU A 198 1.49 -12.47 -4.13
C LEU A 198 1.93 -13.91 -4.48
N PHE A 199 1.98 -14.29 -5.75
CA PHE A 199 2.71 -15.49 -6.16
C PHE A 199 3.40 -15.22 -7.49
N LEU A 200 4.64 -14.72 -7.44
CA LEU A 200 5.70 -14.93 -8.43
C LEU A 200 6.92 -14.08 -8.04
N GLU A 201 7.72 -14.55 -7.07
CA GLU A 201 9.18 -14.26 -7.02
C GLU A 201 9.88 -15.09 -5.93
N ILE A 202 9.70 -16.42 -5.95
CA ILE A 202 10.66 -17.36 -5.36
C ILE A 202 10.69 -18.60 -6.26
N SER A 203 11.59 -18.59 -7.24
CA SER A 203 12.18 -19.78 -7.88
C SER A 203 13.65 -19.52 -8.09
#